data_AF-N1Q3P4-F1
#
_entry.id   AF-N1Q3P4-F1
#
_cell.length_a   1.000
_cell.length_b   1.000
_cell.length_c   1.000
_cell.angle_alpha   90.00
_cell.angle_beta   90.00
_cell.angle_gamma   90.00
#
_symmetry.space_group_name_H-M   'P 1'
#
loop_
_entity.id
_entity.type
_entity.pdbx_description
1 polymer ?
#
loop_
_entity_poly.entity_id
_entity_poly.type
_entity_poly.pdbx_seq_one_letter_code
_entity_poly.pdbx_strand_id
1 'polypeptide(L)'
;MEGPGYLAVVIQPGWNTDETVFHQWYNTEHGPLRLRLPFIQTGDRYKAIDEQKPAWSAVYDVTDLAWLQKRIYTRLREERSLREKAVMSTFESLDRKIYSLVSVRGEFSGPPPVTRAVSLKVNESDLDEFNKWYEEEHIDMLSKVPGWLRTRRFLMRIGGIQGMPPSGQIEILAVHDFSKSDALDGPEWKAATSTQWRNKMIEKVLWRDSRTWSHYLSFDALEEPASSVITTDDAELRFQLEGNPADPVIVCVNSIMTNLHIWDDFTKALIAGVNGNTYRVLRYNSRGYSQQSEKSNHTSFDILADDLEYLLQRVNVEKVHAVVGVSMGGVTAINFAIRHPDMLEKYVACDCNVASSPANSQAWAGRVQLAKTNGISELAKITVARWFTPENHDSANAKKVLPMAEQANLEGFEQNTLALSNYDLRPRLADITSPGLLIAGEGDGKIPEAMQKFGIANTTFKSIPKAGHLPFLENHDAFVQAVAQFL
;
A
#
# COMPACT_ATOMS: atom_id res chain seq x y z
N MET A 1 -12.00 -20.11 -13.26
CA MET A 1 -11.68 -18.86 -12.54
C MET A 1 -10.26 -18.49 -12.93
N GLU A 2 -10.06 -18.14 -14.20
CA GLU A 2 -8.75 -17.84 -14.79
C GLU A 2 -8.94 -16.72 -15.82
N GLY A 3 -7.88 -15.96 -16.07
CA GLY A 3 -7.86 -14.87 -17.04
C GLY A 3 -8.53 -13.57 -16.52
N PRO A 4 -8.53 -12.51 -17.35
CA PRO A 4 -9.00 -11.20 -16.93
C PRO A 4 -10.47 -11.21 -16.55
N GLY A 5 -10.83 -10.39 -15.57
CA GLY A 5 -12.18 -10.37 -15.05
C GLY A 5 -12.55 -9.09 -14.33
N TYR A 6 -13.77 -9.12 -13.81
CA TYR A 6 -14.45 -7.97 -13.24
C TYR A 6 -15.12 -8.39 -11.94
N LEU A 7 -14.68 -7.77 -10.84
CA LEU A 7 -15.30 -7.91 -9.53
C LEU A 7 -16.28 -6.76 -9.36
N ALA A 8 -17.58 -7.06 -9.31
CA ALA A 8 -18.61 -6.06 -9.10
C ALA A 8 -19.26 -6.26 -7.73
N VAL A 9 -19.36 -5.17 -6.96
CA VAL A 9 -20.00 -5.15 -5.66
C VAL A 9 -21.06 -4.06 -5.65
N VAL A 10 -22.28 -4.41 -5.28
CA VAL A 10 -23.40 -3.48 -5.16
C VAL A 10 -23.84 -3.47 -3.70
N ILE A 11 -23.94 -2.29 -3.10
CA ILE A 11 -24.06 -2.11 -1.64
C ILE A 11 -25.17 -1.13 -1.32
N GLN A 12 -26.02 -1.51 -0.36
CA GLN A 12 -26.97 -0.63 0.28
C GLN A 12 -26.57 -0.45 1.75
N PRO A 13 -26.07 0.74 2.14
CA PRO A 13 -25.98 1.11 3.54
C PRO A 13 -27.35 0.98 4.21
N GLY A 14 -27.38 0.40 5.41
CA GLY A 14 -28.59 0.33 6.22
C GLY A 14 -28.91 1.65 6.90
N TRP A 15 -30.11 1.75 7.46
CA TRP A 15 -30.63 2.98 8.07
C TRP A 15 -29.79 3.51 9.24
N ASN A 16 -29.00 2.64 9.88
CA ASN A 16 -28.09 2.97 10.99
C ASN A 16 -26.63 3.13 10.53
N THR A 17 -26.35 3.09 9.22
CA THR A 17 -24.99 3.33 8.70
C THR A 17 -24.72 4.82 8.69
N ASP A 18 -23.68 5.25 9.40
CA ASP A 18 -23.12 6.59 9.21
C ASP A 18 -22.47 6.67 7.82
N GLU A 19 -23.06 7.46 6.91
CA GLU A 19 -22.56 7.62 5.55
C GLU A 19 -21.12 8.15 5.50
N THR A 20 -20.75 9.06 6.39
CA THR A 20 -19.37 9.61 6.44
C THR A 20 -18.39 8.50 6.76
N VAL A 21 -18.70 7.69 7.77
CA VAL A 21 -17.85 6.56 8.17
C VAL A 21 -17.79 5.51 7.05
N PHE A 22 -18.92 5.21 6.40
CA PHE A 22 -18.97 4.31 5.24
C PHE A 22 -18.07 4.79 4.09
N HIS A 23 -18.14 6.08 3.76
CA HIS A 23 -17.29 6.65 2.71
C HIS A 23 -15.82 6.63 3.09
N GLN A 24 -15.47 7.06 4.30
CA GLN A 24 -14.10 7.03 4.77
C GLN A 24 -13.52 5.61 4.80
N TRP A 25 -14.25 4.63 5.33
CA TRP A 25 -13.79 3.22 5.33
C TRP A 25 -13.55 2.71 3.91
N TYR A 26 -14.46 2.96 2.98
CA TYR A 26 -14.28 2.49 1.61
C TYR A 26 -13.04 3.11 0.95
N ASN A 27 -12.86 4.41 1.16
CA ASN A 27 -11.88 5.20 0.45
C ASN A 27 -10.48 5.11 1.07
N THR A 28 -10.36 4.83 2.37
CA THR A 28 -9.06 4.79 3.07
C THR A 28 -8.62 3.38 3.48
N GLU A 29 -9.51 2.39 3.41
CA GLU A 29 -9.22 1.03 3.83
C GLU A 29 -9.68 0.01 2.79
N HIS A 30 -10.98 -0.14 2.55
CA HIS A 30 -11.50 -1.27 1.76
C HIS A 30 -11.02 -1.29 0.30
N GLY A 31 -11.14 -0.15 -0.38
CA GLY A 31 -10.74 0.04 -1.77
C GLY A 31 -9.23 -0.01 -1.95
N PRO A 32 -8.46 0.85 -1.25
CA PRO A 32 -7.00 0.88 -1.34
C PRO A 32 -6.33 -0.47 -1.06
N LEU A 33 -6.82 -1.24 -0.08
CA LEU A 33 -6.27 -2.57 0.21
C LEU A 33 -6.35 -3.54 -0.97
N ARG A 34 -7.38 -3.40 -1.83
CA ARG A 34 -7.50 -4.20 -3.04
C ARG A 34 -6.60 -3.66 -4.14
N LEU A 35 -6.57 -2.35 -4.34
CA LEU A 35 -5.76 -1.72 -5.38
C LEU A 35 -4.25 -1.91 -5.20
N ARG A 36 -3.77 -2.14 -3.98
CA ARG A 36 -2.36 -2.48 -3.73
C ARG A 36 -1.95 -3.86 -4.26
N LEU A 37 -2.93 -4.73 -4.54
CA LEU A 37 -2.64 -6.05 -5.07
C LEU A 37 -2.27 -5.93 -6.56
N PRO A 38 -1.13 -6.48 -7.01
CA PRO A 38 -0.60 -6.26 -8.35
C PRO A 38 -1.50 -6.80 -9.48
N PHE A 39 -2.49 -7.63 -9.13
CA PHE A 39 -3.48 -8.19 -10.05
C PHE A 39 -4.82 -7.44 -10.05
N ILE A 40 -4.98 -6.36 -9.28
CA ILE A 40 -6.13 -5.46 -9.33
C ILE A 40 -5.67 -4.19 -10.05
N GLN A 41 -6.18 -3.96 -11.27
CA GLN A 41 -5.70 -2.88 -12.15
C GLN A 41 -6.38 -1.54 -11.86
N THR A 42 -7.67 -1.59 -11.55
CA THR A 42 -8.52 -0.42 -11.33
C THR A 42 -9.45 -0.71 -10.17
N GLY A 43 -10.02 0.36 -9.63
CA GLY A 43 -10.92 0.28 -8.50
C GLY A 43 -11.74 1.55 -8.42
N ASP A 44 -13.02 1.44 -8.70
CA ASP A 44 -13.89 2.60 -8.90
C ASP A 44 -15.19 2.46 -8.12
N ARG A 45 -15.66 3.56 -7.55
CA ARG A 45 -16.95 3.70 -6.89
C ARG A 45 -17.91 4.47 -7.76
N TYR A 46 -19.17 4.04 -7.72
CA TYR A 46 -20.26 4.69 -8.39
C TYR A 46 -21.47 4.84 -7.49
N LYS A 47 -22.25 5.87 -7.76
CA LYS A 47 -23.58 6.10 -7.18
C LYS A 47 -24.65 5.84 -8.23
N ALA A 48 -25.75 5.21 -7.82
CA ALA A 48 -26.89 5.03 -8.71
C ALA A 48 -27.53 6.38 -9.07
N ILE A 49 -27.83 6.59 -10.35
CA ILE A 49 -28.47 7.85 -10.82
C ILE A 49 -29.99 7.81 -10.60
N ASP A 50 -30.57 6.61 -10.54
CA ASP A 50 -32.01 6.39 -10.44
C ASP A 50 -32.57 6.50 -9.01
N GLU A 51 -31.71 6.82 -8.03
CA GLU A 51 -32.03 6.85 -6.59
C GLU A 51 -32.58 5.51 -6.05
N GLN A 52 -32.48 4.41 -6.82
CA GLN A 52 -32.94 3.10 -6.40
C GLN A 52 -31.91 2.40 -5.53
N LYS A 53 -32.39 1.48 -4.68
CA LYS A 53 -31.54 0.59 -3.89
C LYS A 53 -31.14 -0.65 -4.72
N PRO A 54 -29.91 -1.16 -4.55
CA PRO A 54 -28.83 -0.57 -3.76
C PRO A 54 -28.26 0.69 -4.43
N ALA A 55 -27.86 1.68 -3.60
CA ALA A 55 -27.46 3.01 -4.07
C ALA A 55 -25.99 3.12 -4.48
N TRP A 56 -25.13 2.19 -4.05
CA TRP A 56 -23.69 2.25 -4.27
C TRP A 56 -23.17 1.03 -5.01
N SER A 57 -22.18 1.24 -5.86
CA SER A 57 -21.42 0.20 -6.52
C SER A 57 -19.91 0.44 -6.36
N ALA A 58 -19.15 -0.63 -6.24
CA ALA A 58 -17.70 -0.62 -6.32
C ALA A 58 -17.25 -1.76 -7.23
N VAL A 59 -16.33 -1.45 -8.14
CA VAL A 59 -15.90 -2.38 -9.19
C VAL A 59 -14.39 -2.38 -9.32
N TYR A 60 -13.84 -3.53 -9.68
CA TYR A 60 -12.41 -3.73 -9.83
C TYR A 60 -12.11 -4.56 -11.06
N ASP A 61 -11.23 -4.07 -11.94
CA ASP A 61 -10.67 -4.87 -13.02
C ASP A 61 -9.52 -5.75 -12.48
N VAL A 62 -9.58 -7.04 -12.79
CA VAL A 62 -8.65 -8.06 -12.28
C VAL A 62 -7.88 -8.65 -13.45
N THR A 63 -6.55 -8.69 -13.39
CA THR A 63 -5.71 -9.23 -14.48
C THR A 63 -5.90 -10.73 -14.65
N ASP A 64 -6.03 -11.47 -13.54
CA ASP A 64 -6.32 -12.89 -13.52
C ASP A 64 -7.18 -13.27 -12.31
N LEU A 65 -8.38 -13.79 -12.56
CA LEU A 65 -9.32 -14.22 -11.54
C LEU A 65 -8.80 -15.35 -10.64
N ALA A 66 -7.78 -16.10 -11.05
CA ALA A 66 -7.17 -17.15 -10.24
C ALA A 66 -6.60 -16.60 -8.92
N TRP A 67 -6.14 -15.34 -8.91
CA TRP A 67 -5.65 -14.67 -7.71
C TRP A 67 -6.71 -14.46 -6.63
N LEU A 68 -7.99 -14.37 -7.00
CA LEU A 68 -9.08 -14.15 -6.04
C LEU A 68 -9.34 -15.38 -5.14
N GLN A 69 -8.74 -16.52 -5.47
CA GLN A 69 -8.78 -17.74 -4.66
C GLN A 69 -7.50 -17.91 -3.82
N LYS A 70 -6.48 -17.09 -4.05
CA LYS A 70 -5.21 -17.17 -3.32
C LYS A 70 -5.32 -16.40 -2.01
N ARG A 71 -4.55 -16.86 -1.02
CA ARG A 71 -4.53 -16.30 0.33
C ARG A 71 -4.29 -14.79 0.36
N ILE A 72 -3.42 -14.29 -0.53
CA ILE A 72 -3.14 -12.86 -0.69
C ILE A 72 -4.40 -12.01 -0.92
N TYR A 73 -5.45 -12.57 -1.54
CA TYR A 73 -6.75 -11.91 -1.69
C TYR A 73 -7.79 -12.36 -0.65
N THR A 74 -7.93 -13.67 -0.40
CA THR A 74 -9.01 -14.18 0.47
C THR A 74 -8.93 -13.62 1.89
N ARG A 75 -7.71 -13.35 2.35
CA ARG A 75 -7.45 -12.78 3.67
C ARG A 75 -8.06 -11.41 3.89
N LEU A 76 -8.18 -10.57 2.85
CA LEU A 76 -8.82 -9.25 2.99
C LEU A 76 -10.28 -9.37 3.46
N ARG A 77 -10.90 -10.55 3.30
CA ARG A 77 -12.26 -10.84 3.76
C ARG A 77 -12.27 -11.68 5.03
N GLU A 78 -11.33 -12.61 5.18
CA GLU A 78 -11.24 -13.48 6.35
C GLU A 78 -10.74 -12.72 7.59
N GLU A 79 -9.84 -11.74 7.39
CA GLU A 79 -9.12 -11.00 8.42
C GLU A 79 -9.43 -9.51 8.34
N ARG A 80 -10.72 -9.20 8.41
CA ARG A 80 -11.20 -7.83 8.45
C ARG A 80 -10.76 -7.15 9.74
N SER A 81 -10.34 -5.90 9.62
CA SER A 81 -10.13 -5.03 10.78
C SER A 81 -11.41 -4.89 11.59
N LEU A 82 -11.28 -4.43 12.83
CA LEU A 82 -12.45 -4.10 13.67
C LEU A 82 -13.32 -3.02 13.02
N ARG A 83 -12.69 -2.03 12.38
CA ARG A 83 -13.38 -0.96 11.66
C ARG A 83 -14.19 -1.50 10.49
N GLU A 84 -13.59 -2.35 9.64
CA GLU A 84 -14.31 -2.96 8.52
C GLU A 84 -15.47 -3.83 9.01
N LYS A 85 -15.27 -4.65 10.06
CA LYS A 85 -16.35 -5.46 10.64
C LYS A 85 -17.50 -4.57 11.14
N ALA A 86 -17.19 -3.50 11.86
CA ALA A 86 -18.18 -2.58 12.40
C ALA A 86 -18.99 -1.91 11.28
N VAL A 87 -18.32 -1.33 10.28
CA VAL A 87 -19.00 -0.66 9.15
C VAL A 87 -19.82 -1.65 8.32
N MET A 88 -19.27 -2.82 7.99
CA MET A 88 -20.01 -3.80 7.19
C MET A 88 -21.24 -4.36 7.92
N SER A 89 -21.22 -4.40 9.26
CA SER A 89 -22.35 -4.88 10.05
C SER A 89 -23.60 -3.99 9.97
N THR A 90 -23.47 -2.76 9.48
CA THR A 90 -24.60 -1.82 9.34
C THR A 90 -25.24 -1.86 7.95
N PHE A 91 -24.73 -2.66 7.01
CA PHE A 91 -25.26 -2.72 5.64
C PHE A 91 -26.61 -3.44 5.58
N GLU A 92 -27.56 -2.89 4.82
CA GLU A 92 -28.83 -3.54 4.49
C GLU A 92 -28.61 -4.66 3.46
N SER A 93 -27.74 -4.42 2.46
CA SER A 93 -27.33 -5.46 1.52
C SER A 93 -25.93 -5.23 0.96
N LEU A 94 -25.26 -6.32 0.65
CA LEU A 94 -23.99 -6.35 -0.08
C LEU A 94 -24.02 -7.53 -1.05
N ASP A 95 -24.08 -7.23 -2.34
CA ASP A 95 -24.10 -8.20 -3.41
C ASP A 95 -22.77 -8.20 -4.15
N ARG A 96 -22.01 -9.30 -4.06
CA ARG A 96 -20.68 -9.42 -4.66
C ARG A 96 -20.70 -10.48 -5.75
N LYS A 97 -20.45 -10.08 -7.00
CA LYS A 97 -20.40 -10.95 -8.18
C LYS A 97 -19.03 -10.90 -8.83
N ILE A 98 -18.60 -12.02 -9.43
CA ILE A 98 -17.35 -12.11 -10.20
C ILE A 98 -17.67 -12.55 -11.62
N TYR A 99 -17.10 -11.86 -12.60
CA TYR A 99 -17.28 -12.16 -14.00
C TYR A 99 -15.93 -12.30 -14.73
N SER A 100 -15.84 -13.23 -15.68
CA SER A 100 -14.71 -13.31 -16.61
C SER A 100 -14.98 -12.47 -17.84
N LEU A 101 -13.95 -11.77 -18.35
CA LEU A 101 -14.05 -10.97 -19.57
C LEU A 101 -14.32 -11.85 -20.80
N VAL A 102 -15.21 -11.38 -21.67
CA VAL A 102 -15.56 -12.02 -22.95
C VAL A 102 -15.05 -11.17 -24.10
N SER A 103 -15.41 -9.89 -24.14
CA SER A 103 -14.98 -8.96 -25.19
C SER A 103 -14.91 -7.52 -24.69
N VAL A 104 -14.12 -6.71 -25.39
CA VAL A 104 -14.01 -5.26 -25.21
C VAL A 104 -14.09 -4.61 -26.57
N ARG A 105 -14.93 -3.58 -26.71
CA ARG A 105 -15.05 -2.75 -27.92
C ARG A 105 -14.94 -1.28 -27.51
N GLY A 106 -14.14 -0.51 -28.24
CA GLY A 106 -13.83 0.90 -27.94
C GLY A 106 -12.48 1.08 -27.24
N GLU A 107 -11.88 2.25 -27.42
CA GLU A 107 -10.58 2.61 -26.84
C GLU A 107 -10.79 3.65 -25.75
N PHE A 108 -10.90 3.18 -24.51
CA PHE A 108 -11.00 4.05 -23.34
C PHE A 108 -10.28 3.44 -22.14
N SER A 109 -9.49 4.26 -21.47
CA SER A 109 -8.79 3.94 -20.23
C SER A 109 -9.17 4.94 -19.14
N GLY A 110 -9.22 4.47 -17.91
CA GLY A 110 -9.64 5.26 -16.75
C GLY A 110 -11.11 5.05 -16.36
N PRO A 111 -11.57 5.80 -15.33
CA PRO A 111 -12.93 5.72 -14.83
C PRO A 111 -13.94 6.39 -15.77
N PRO A 112 -14.93 5.67 -16.30
CA PRO A 112 -15.99 6.29 -17.09
C PRO A 112 -16.91 7.14 -16.20
N PRO A 113 -17.21 8.41 -16.56
CA PRO A 113 -18.13 9.26 -15.80
C PRO A 113 -19.51 8.65 -15.58
N VAL A 114 -20.01 7.90 -16.56
CA VAL A 114 -21.29 7.19 -16.49
C VAL A 114 -21.09 5.77 -16.98
N THR A 115 -21.64 4.80 -16.27
CA THR A 115 -21.67 3.40 -16.72
C THR A 115 -23.07 2.81 -16.60
N ARG A 116 -23.52 2.13 -17.66
CA ARG A 116 -24.78 1.39 -17.67
C ARG A 116 -24.49 -0.10 -17.70
N ALA A 117 -24.74 -0.75 -16.56
CA ALA A 117 -24.62 -2.18 -16.40
C ALA A 117 -25.95 -2.84 -16.77
N VAL A 118 -25.92 -3.84 -17.64
CA VAL A 118 -27.08 -4.65 -18.03
C VAL A 118 -26.73 -6.11 -17.79
N SER A 119 -27.44 -6.74 -16.85
CA SER A 119 -27.31 -8.17 -16.58
C SER A 119 -28.50 -8.92 -17.16
N LEU A 120 -28.22 -10.01 -17.86
CA LEU A 120 -29.21 -10.85 -18.53
C LEU A 120 -28.97 -12.31 -18.14
N LYS A 121 -30.01 -13.01 -17.70
CA LYS A 121 -30.03 -14.47 -17.64
C LYS A 121 -30.70 -15.04 -18.87
N VAL A 122 -30.02 -15.97 -19.54
CA VAL A 122 -30.46 -16.62 -20.78
C VAL A 122 -30.17 -18.12 -20.70
N ASN A 123 -30.77 -18.92 -21.59
CA ASN A 123 -30.34 -20.31 -21.74
C ASN A 123 -28.93 -20.36 -22.32
N GLU A 124 -28.14 -21.33 -21.89
CA GLU A 124 -26.78 -21.53 -22.38
C GLU A 124 -26.74 -21.75 -23.90
N SER A 125 -27.75 -22.44 -24.45
CA SER A 125 -27.90 -22.69 -25.89
C SER A 125 -28.07 -21.42 -26.73
N ASP A 126 -28.47 -20.29 -26.11
CA ASP A 126 -28.67 -19.02 -26.81
C ASP A 126 -27.42 -18.11 -26.78
N LEU A 127 -26.38 -18.48 -26.02
CA LEU A 127 -25.20 -17.63 -25.77
C LEU A 127 -24.51 -17.17 -27.06
N ASP A 128 -24.29 -18.08 -28.01
CA ASP A 128 -23.59 -17.78 -29.25
C ASP A 128 -24.34 -16.75 -30.10
N GLU A 129 -25.67 -16.84 -30.13
CA GLU A 129 -26.50 -15.88 -30.85
C GLU A 129 -26.48 -14.50 -30.16
N PHE A 130 -26.51 -14.46 -28.83
CA PHE A 130 -26.31 -13.22 -28.06
C PHE A 130 -24.92 -12.61 -28.29
N ASN A 131 -23.87 -13.44 -28.39
CA ASN A 131 -22.53 -13.00 -28.73
C ASN A 131 -22.49 -12.34 -30.10
N LYS A 132 -23.05 -13.02 -31.09
CA LYS A 132 -23.15 -12.52 -32.47
C LYS A 132 -23.92 -11.20 -32.56
N TRP A 133 -25.10 -11.12 -31.95
CA TRP A 133 -25.91 -9.90 -31.97
C TRP A 133 -25.18 -8.68 -31.39
N TYR A 134 -24.50 -8.85 -30.25
CA TYR A 134 -23.74 -7.76 -29.65
C TYR A 134 -22.58 -7.30 -30.54
N GLU A 135 -21.80 -8.23 -31.09
CA GLU A 135 -20.58 -7.91 -31.84
C GLU A 135 -20.84 -7.41 -33.27
N GLU A 136 -21.94 -7.84 -33.89
CA GLU A 136 -22.29 -7.51 -35.29
C GLU A 136 -23.33 -6.38 -35.43
N GLU A 137 -24.12 -6.08 -34.39
CA GLU A 137 -25.16 -5.04 -34.46
C GLU A 137 -25.14 -4.11 -33.24
N HIS A 138 -25.31 -4.67 -32.03
CA HIS A 138 -25.71 -3.84 -30.88
C HIS A 138 -24.63 -2.84 -30.48
N ILE A 139 -23.37 -3.25 -30.42
CA ILE A 139 -22.26 -2.36 -30.03
C ILE A 139 -22.03 -1.28 -31.09
N ASP A 140 -22.16 -1.60 -32.38
CA ASP A 140 -22.02 -0.63 -33.47
C ASP A 140 -23.18 0.37 -33.52
N MET A 141 -24.35 -0.01 -33.03
CA MET A 141 -25.45 0.92 -32.82
C MET A 141 -25.22 1.79 -31.57
N LEU A 142 -24.72 1.20 -30.48
CA LEU A 142 -24.40 1.94 -29.25
C LEU A 142 -23.23 2.92 -29.43
N SER A 143 -22.25 2.62 -30.27
CA SER A 143 -21.11 3.52 -30.52
C SER A 143 -21.52 4.84 -31.19
N LYS A 144 -22.71 4.89 -31.78
CA LYS A 144 -23.31 6.11 -32.35
C LYS A 144 -23.98 6.98 -31.29
N VAL A 145 -24.25 6.44 -30.10
CA VAL A 145 -24.85 7.21 -29.00
C VAL A 145 -23.85 8.26 -28.53
N PRO A 146 -24.20 9.55 -28.51
CA PRO A 146 -23.29 10.61 -28.10
C PRO A 146 -22.64 10.34 -26.75
N GLY A 147 -21.31 10.41 -26.70
CA GLY A 147 -20.54 10.18 -25.48
C GLY A 147 -20.25 8.72 -25.16
N TRP A 148 -20.59 7.75 -26.02
CA TRP A 148 -20.13 6.36 -25.86
C TRP A 148 -18.59 6.29 -25.82
N LEU A 149 -18.04 5.55 -24.85
CA LEU A 149 -16.60 5.38 -24.65
C LEU A 149 -16.14 3.96 -24.99
N ARG A 150 -16.80 2.97 -24.39
CA ARG A 150 -16.52 1.54 -24.63
C ARG A 150 -17.68 0.67 -24.20
N THR A 151 -17.66 -0.59 -24.64
CA THR A 151 -18.50 -1.65 -24.11
C THR A 151 -17.64 -2.85 -23.75
N ARG A 152 -17.83 -3.36 -22.54
CA ARG A 152 -17.18 -4.57 -22.05
C ARG A 152 -18.24 -5.61 -21.75
N ARG A 153 -17.97 -6.85 -22.14
CA ARG A 153 -18.85 -7.99 -21.93
C ARG A 153 -18.20 -9.03 -21.06
N PHE A 154 -19.00 -9.61 -20.18
CA PHE A 154 -18.53 -10.56 -19.19
C PHE A 154 -19.52 -11.70 -18.99
N LEU A 155 -18.99 -12.83 -18.51
CA LEU A 155 -19.75 -14.01 -18.13
C LEU A 155 -19.58 -14.27 -16.63
N MET A 156 -20.69 -14.49 -15.91
CA MET A 156 -20.65 -14.73 -14.47
C MET A 156 -19.90 -16.02 -14.12
N ARG A 157 -19.02 -15.92 -13.13
CA ARG A 157 -18.27 -17.05 -12.56
C ARG A 157 -18.59 -17.31 -11.10
N ILE A 158 -18.93 -16.26 -10.35
CA ILE A 158 -19.44 -16.37 -8.98
C ILE A 158 -20.65 -15.46 -8.85
N GLY A 159 -21.78 -16.06 -8.50
CA GLY A 159 -23.01 -15.36 -8.17
C GLY A 159 -22.97 -14.73 -6.78
N GLY A 160 -23.75 -13.68 -6.60
CA GLY A 160 -23.84 -12.95 -5.35
C GLY A 160 -24.93 -13.50 -4.43
N ILE A 161 -25.77 -12.64 -3.86
CA ILE A 161 -26.84 -13.01 -2.91
C ILE A 161 -27.80 -14.05 -3.50
N GLN A 162 -28.09 -13.95 -4.80
CA GLN A 162 -28.96 -14.91 -5.51
C GLN A 162 -28.27 -16.21 -5.92
N GLY A 163 -26.96 -16.35 -5.70
CA GLY A 163 -26.17 -17.49 -6.17
C GLY A 163 -25.99 -17.54 -7.68
N MET A 164 -25.53 -18.68 -8.18
CA MET A 164 -25.37 -18.94 -9.62
C MET A 164 -26.74 -19.19 -10.28
N PRO A 165 -26.89 -18.90 -11.59
CA PRO A 165 -28.06 -19.32 -12.35
C PRO A 165 -28.29 -20.84 -12.28
N PRO A 166 -29.55 -21.31 -12.46
CA PRO A 166 -29.86 -22.74 -12.58
C PRO A 166 -29.07 -23.43 -13.69
N SER A 167 -28.93 -24.76 -13.60
CA SER A 167 -28.28 -25.56 -14.65
C SER A 167 -28.90 -25.32 -16.02
N GLY A 168 -28.06 -25.13 -17.04
CA GLY A 168 -28.48 -24.80 -18.41
C GLY A 168 -28.80 -23.31 -18.64
N GLN A 169 -28.65 -22.47 -17.62
CA GLN A 169 -28.75 -21.01 -17.73
C GLN A 169 -27.42 -20.35 -17.37
N ILE A 170 -27.21 -19.16 -17.93
CA ILE A 170 -26.02 -18.35 -17.70
C ILE A 170 -26.41 -16.89 -17.45
N GLU A 171 -25.58 -16.16 -16.71
CA GLU A 171 -25.72 -14.71 -16.52
C GLU A 171 -24.60 -13.98 -17.25
N ILE A 172 -24.99 -13.11 -18.19
CA ILE A 172 -24.11 -12.27 -18.99
C ILE A 172 -24.24 -10.84 -18.47
N LEU A 173 -23.11 -10.17 -18.28
CA LEU A 173 -23.06 -8.75 -17.95
C LEU A 173 -22.49 -7.96 -19.13
N ALA A 174 -23.21 -6.94 -19.57
CA ALA A 174 -22.68 -5.91 -20.46
C ALA A 174 -22.53 -4.60 -19.67
N VAL A 175 -21.34 -4.00 -19.72
CA VAL A 175 -21.01 -2.72 -19.11
C VAL A 175 -20.74 -1.72 -20.22
N HIS A 176 -21.64 -0.75 -20.36
CA HIS A 176 -21.58 0.29 -21.37
C HIS A 176 -21.15 1.60 -20.73
N ASP A 177 -19.97 2.09 -21.12
CA ASP A 177 -19.33 3.24 -20.53
C ASP A 177 -19.55 4.49 -21.39
N PHE A 178 -19.92 5.61 -20.76
CA PHE A 178 -20.24 6.87 -21.40
C PHE A 178 -19.58 8.06 -20.69
N SER A 179 -19.30 9.13 -21.42
CA SER A 179 -18.80 10.39 -20.86
C SER A 179 -19.88 11.23 -20.19
N LYS A 180 -21.16 10.95 -20.47
CA LYS A 180 -22.34 11.66 -19.95
C LYS A 180 -23.61 10.81 -20.09
N SER A 181 -24.64 11.12 -19.30
CA SER A 181 -25.89 10.33 -19.21
C SER A 181 -27.03 10.84 -20.07
N ASP A 182 -26.96 12.08 -20.56
CA ASP A 182 -28.01 12.78 -21.31
C ASP A 182 -28.38 12.11 -22.65
N ALA A 183 -27.50 11.28 -23.18
CA ALA A 183 -27.74 10.56 -24.43
C ALA A 183 -28.51 9.24 -24.26
N LEU A 184 -28.73 8.76 -23.02
CA LEU A 184 -29.29 7.44 -22.73
C LEU A 184 -30.82 7.34 -22.89
N ASP A 185 -31.47 8.39 -23.37
CA ASP A 185 -32.87 8.46 -23.79
C ASP A 185 -33.04 9.15 -25.17
N GLY A 186 -31.91 9.48 -25.81
CA GLY A 186 -31.83 10.14 -27.11
C GLY A 186 -32.23 9.25 -28.30
N PRO A 187 -32.32 9.83 -29.51
CA PRO A 187 -32.75 9.10 -30.71
C PRO A 187 -31.80 7.96 -31.09
N GLU A 188 -30.49 8.14 -30.94
CA GLU A 188 -29.49 7.09 -31.20
C GLU A 188 -29.62 5.94 -30.20
N TRP A 189 -29.87 6.24 -28.92
CA TRP A 189 -30.12 5.22 -27.90
C TRP A 189 -31.39 4.43 -28.21
N LYS A 190 -32.48 5.12 -28.58
CA LYS A 190 -33.73 4.48 -29.01
C LYS A 190 -33.50 3.59 -30.23
N ALA A 191 -32.74 4.06 -31.22
CA ALA A 191 -32.40 3.26 -32.39
C ALA A 191 -31.60 1.99 -32.00
N ALA A 192 -30.63 2.12 -31.10
CA ALA A 192 -29.81 0.99 -30.63
C ALA A 192 -30.59 -0.04 -29.79
N THR A 193 -31.72 0.36 -29.20
CA THR A 193 -32.53 -0.46 -28.29
C THR A 193 -33.88 -0.89 -28.87
N SER A 194 -34.12 -0.66 -30.16
CA SER A 194 -35.39 -1.02 -30.83
C SER A 194 -35.20 -1.79 -32.15
N THR A 195 -33.99 -2.28 -32.45
CA THR A 195 -33.75 -3.10 -33.66
C THR A 195 -34.55 -4.41 -33.61
N GLN A 196 -34.87 -4.95 -34.78
CA GLN A 196 -35.60 -6.23 -34.88
C GLN A 196 -34.80 -7.37 -34.26
N TRP A 197 -33.48 -7.42 -34.44
CA TRP A 197 -32.63 -8.47 -33.87
C TRP A 197 -32.57 -8.35 -32.34
N ARG A 198 -32.39 -7.14 -31.80
CA ARG A 198 -32.44 -6.89 -30.36
C ARG A 198 -33.76 -7.39 -29.75
N ASN A 199 -34.89 -7.10 -30.39
CA ASN A 199 -36.19 -7.53 -29.86
C ASN A 199 -36.31 -9.06 -29.79
N LYS A 200 -35.87 -9.77 -30.85
CA LYS A 200 -35.78 -11.25 -30.84
C LYS A 200 -34.89 -11.77 -29.71
N MET A 201 -33.75 -11.12 -29.45
CA MET A 201 -32.86 -11.54 -28.36
C MET A 201 -33.53 -11.34 -27.00
N ILE A 202 -34.24 -10.24 -26.82
CA ILE A 202 -34.87 -9.92 -25.55
C ILE A 202 -36.06 -10.83 -25.22
N GLU A 203 -36.75 -11.36 -26.23
CA GLU A 203 -37.76 -12.42 -26.04
C GLU A 203 -37.17 -13.71 -25.44
N LYS A 204 -35.86 -13.96 -25.63
CA LYS A 204 -35.15 -15.11 -25.05
C LYS A 204 -34.61 -14.86 -23.63
N VAL A 205 -34.72 -13.63 -23.12
CA VAL A 205 -34.20 -13.28 -21.80
C VAL A 205 -35.14 -13.77 -20.70
N LEU A 206 -34.60 -14.61 -19.82
CA LEU A 206 -35.34 -15.19 -18.69
C LEU A 206 -35.42 -14.22 -17.51
N TRP A 207 -34.40 -13.38 -17.34
CA TRP A 207 -34.35 -12.35 -16.32
C TRP A 207 -33.43 -11.22 -16.75
N ARG A 208 -33.79 -9.99 -16.41
CA ARG A 208 -33.04 -8.78 -16.75
C ARG A 208 -32.97 -7.85 -15.56
N ASP A 209 -31.78 -7.31 -15.34
CA ASP A 209 -31.57 -6.13 -14.52
C ASP A 209 -30.72 -5.11 -15.29
N SER A 210 -30.96 -3.83 -15.06
CA SER A 210 -30.11 -2.79 -15.63
C SER A 210 -30.08 -1.58 -14.73
N ARG A 211 -28.87 -1.09 -14.46
CA ARG A 211 -28.63 0.06 -13.59
C ARG A 211 -27.67 1.02 -14.27
N THR A 212 -27.93 2.32 -14.13
CA THR A 212 -27.05 3.39 -14.58
C THR A 212 -26.41 4.04 -13.38
N TRP A 213 -25.09 4.16 -13.44
CA TRP A 213 -24.26 4.62 -12.35
C TRP A 213 -23.43 5.83 -12.77
N SER A 214 -23.33 6.83 -11.90
CA SER A 214 -22.41 7.96 -12.05
C SER A 214 -21.15 7.68 -11.25
N HIS A 215 -19.98 7.93 -11.85
CA HIS A 215 -18.71 7.84 -11.16
C HIS A 215 -18.70 8.76 -9.95
N TYR A 216 -18.19 8.24 -8.84
CA TYR A 216 -18.11 8.95 -7.57
C TYR A 216 -16.66 9.16 -7.15
N LEU A 217 -15.84 8.11 -7.22
CA LEU A 217 -14.45 8.15 -6.78
C LEU A 217 -13.68 6.99 -7.41
N SER A 218 -12.50 7.26 -7.94
CA SER A 218 -11.49 6.23 -8.18
C SER A 218 -10.66 6.07 -6.93
N PHE A 219 -10.46 4.84 -6.48
CA PHE A 219 -9.51 4.59 -5.40
C PHE A 219 -8.12 4.98 -5.88
N ASP A 220 -7.33 5.51 -4.97
CA ASP A 220 -5.90 5.65 -5.21
C ASP A 220 -5.20 4.40 -4.67
N ALA A 221 -4.52 3.66 -5.56
CA ALA A 221 -3.61 2.58 -5.15
C ALA A 221 -2.38 3.16 -4.45
N LEU A 222 -2.05 4.41 -4.80
CA LEU A 222 -0.82 5.07 -4.45
C LEU A 222 -1.02 5.74 -3.11
N GLU A 223 -0.49 5.06 -2.09
CA GLU A 223 -0.17 5.60 -0.78
C GLU A 223 -1.40 6.05 0.02
N GLU A 224 -1.50 5.66 1.30
CA GLU A 224 -2.14 6.63 2.19
C GLU A 224 -1.31 7.91 2.00
N PRO A 225 -1.90 9.05 1.57
CA PRO A 225 -1.11 10.22 1.22
C PRO A 225 -0.17 10.49 2.38
N ALA A 226 1.12 10.62 2.09
CA ALA A 226 2.15 10.77 3.09
C ALA A 226 1.70 11.87 4.06
N SER A 227 1.24 11.42 5.22
CA SER A 227 0.63 12.28 6.21
C SER A 227 1.76 12.80 7.07
N SER A 228 1.62 14.00 7.59
CA SER A 228 2.57 14.51 8.56
C SER A 228 1.91 14.66 9.91
N VAL A 229 2.69 14.33 10.93
CA VAL A 229 2.39 14.66 12.31
C VAL A 229 3.37 15.75 12.71
N ILE A 230 2.85 16.82 13.31
CA ILE A 230 3.67 17.85 13.94
C ILE A 230 3.78 17.50 15.43
N THR A 231 5.00 17.32 15.89
CA THR A 231 5.35 17.09 17.30
C THR A 231 5.09 18.34 18.12
N THR A 232 5.10 18.20 19.45
CA THR A 232 4.86 19.34 20.35
C THR A 232 5.95 20.41 20.31
N ASP A 233 7.12 20.06 19.76
CA ASP A 233 8.24 20.98 19.51
C ASP A 233 8.38 21.32 18.01
N ASP A 234 7.29 21.24 17.25
CA ASP A 234 7.16 21.65 15.85
C ASP A 234 8.01 20.85 14.82
N ALA A 235 8.62 19.73 15.21
CA ALA A 235 9.23 18.81 14.25
C ALA A 235 8.15 18.10 13.43
N GLU A 236 8.32 18.12 12.11
CA GLU A 236 7.45 17.41 11.17
C GLU A 236 7.92 15.97 10.93
N LEU A 237 7.04 15.01 11.21
CA LEU A 237 7.25 13.59 10.93
C LEU A 237 6.35 13.18 9.77
N ARG A 238 6.89 13.21 8.54
CA ARG A 238 6.21 12.69 7.35
C ARG A 238 6.24 11.17 7.38
N PHE A 239 5.10 10.51 7.30
CA PHE A 239 4.99 9.06 7.43
C PHE A 239 4.06 8.44 6.38
N GLN A 240 4.18 7.12 6.24
CA GLN A 240 3.37 6.27 5.38
C GLN A 240 3.07 4.96 6.13
N LEU A 241 1.80 4.57 6.17
CA LEU A 241 1.34 3.35 6.82
C LEU A 241 0.64 2.44 5.80
N GLU A 242 1.19 1.24 5.61
CA GLU A 242 0.81 0.36 4.50
C GLU A 242 0.54 -1.07 4.98
N GLY A 243 -0.15 -1.88 4.18
CA GLY A 243 -0.60 -3.22 4.56
C GLY A 243 -2.00 -3.27 5.16
N ASN A 244 -2.46 -4.47 5.53
CA ASN A 244 -3.79 -4.69 6.10
C ASN A 244 -3.86 -4.11 7.54
N PRO A 245 -4.82 -3.24 7.88
CA PRO A 245 -4.97 -2.70 9.24
C PRO A 245 -5.17 -3.74 10.34
N ALA A 246 -5.53 -4.98 9.99
CA ALA A 246 -5.64 -6.09 10.94
C ALA A 246 -4.30 -6.80 11.23
N ASP A 247 -3.26 -6.55 10.44
CA ASP A 247 -1.97 -7.21 10.59
C ASP A 247 -1.12 -6.56 11.70
N PRO A 248 -0.22 -7.30 12.36
CA PRO A 248 0.73 -6.73 13.31
C PRO A 248 1.59 -5.64 12.66
N VAL A 249 1.87 -4.56 13.41
CA VAL A 249 2.59 -3.39 12.89
C VAL A 249 4.10 -3.56 13.01
N ILE A 250 4.82 -3.35 11.91
CA ILE A 250 6.28 -3.21 11.88
C ILE A 250 6.62 -1.75 11.55
N VAL A 251 7.52 -1.15 12.31
CA VAL A 251 8.03 0.21 12.04
C VAL A 251 9.40 0.11 11.39
N CYS A 252 9.63 0.86 10.31
CA CYS A 252 10.96 1.01 9.71
C CYS A 252 11.54 2.40 10.00
N VAL A 253 12.76 2.44 10.55
CA VAL A 253 13.46 3.68 10.95
C VAL A 253 14.73 3.89 10.12
N ASN A 254 14.81 5.03 9.45
CA ASN A 254 15.79 5.29 8.40
C ASN A 254 17.23 5.49 8.91
N SER A 255 18.20 5.34 8.01
CA SER A 255 19.53 5.89 8.20
C SER A 255 19.51 7.42 8.12
N ILE A 256 20.52 8.08 8.66
CA ILE A 256 20.72 9.52 8.49
C ILE A 256 20.75 9.90 7.00
N MET A 257 20.30 11.10 6.62
CA MET A 257 20.24 11.58 5.22
C MET A 257 19.32 10.78 4.29
N THR A 258 18.51 9.85 4.79
CA THR A 258 17.61 9.05 3.95
C THR A 258 16.16 9.27 4.33
N ASN A 259 15.24 9.02 3.40
CA ASN A 259 13.81 9.11 3.64
C ASN A 259 13.16 7.72 3.68
N LEU A 260 11.86 7.72 4.02
CA LEU A 260 11.04 6.53 4.19
C LEU A 260 11.06 5.59 2.97
N HIS A 261 11.32 6.10 1.75
CA HIS A 261 11.36 5.30 0.51
C HIS A 261 12.60 4.41 0.40
N ILE A 262 13.57 4.53 1.31
CA ILE A 262 14.66 3.56 1.40
C ILE A 262 14.12 2.14 1.66
N TRP A 263 12.97 2.02 2.33
CA TRP A 263 12.36 0.75 2.74
C TRP A 263 11.29 0.20 1.76
N ASP A 264 11.11 0.77 0.56
CA ASP A 264 10.00 0.40 -0.32
C ASP A 264 9.93 -1.11 -0.61
N ASP A 265 11.05 -1.72 -0.99
CA ASP A 265 11.06 -3.13 -1.39
C ASP A 265 10.90 -4.07 -0.18
N PHE A 266 11.46 -3.67 0.97
CA PHE A 266 11.26 -4.39 2.23
C PHE A 266 9.80 -4.35 2.68
N THR A 267 9.15 -3.20 2.49
CA THR A 267 7.73 -3.01 2.78
C THR A 267 6.86 -3.90 1.89
N LYS A 268 7.15 -3.95 0.58
CA LYS A 268 6.46 -4.85 -0.36
C LYS A 268 6.58 -6.30 0.06
N ALA A 269 7.77 -6.75 0.48
CA ALA A 269 7.98 -8.13 0.94
C ALA A 269 7.13 -8.46 2.17
N LEU A 270 7.12 -7.58 3.18
CA LEU A 270 6.34 -7.78 4.41
C LEU A 270 4.82 -7.75 4.20
N ILE A 271 4.32 -6.90 3.29
CA ILE A 271 2.89 -6.80 2.96
C ILE A 271 2.44 -7.97 2.08
N ALA A 272 3.29 -8.45 1.16
CA ALA A 272 3.02 -9.63 0.35
C ALA A 272 3.04 -10.92 1.20
N GLY A 273 3.96 -10.96 2.17
CA GLY A 273 4.01 -11.94 3.25
C GLY A 273 5.34 -12.69 3.31
N VAL A 274 5.78 -12.96 4.53
CA VAL A 274 7.00 -13.71 4.85
C VAL A 274 6.67 -14.75 5.93
N ASN A 275 7.20 -15.96 5.80
CA ASN A 275 6.90 -17.08 6.70
C ASN A 275 5.39 -17.33 6.96
N GLY A 276 4.55 -17.07 5.95
CA GLY A 276 3.10 -17.26 6.05
C GLY A 276 2.33 -16.13 6.75
N ASN A 277 3.03 -15.12 7.27
CA ASN A 277 2.46 -13.93 7.91
C ASN A 277 2.60 -12.72 6.99
N THR A 278 1.74 -11.71 7.15
CA THR A 278 1.96 -10.37 6.60
C THR A 278 1.92 -9.35 7.72
N TYR A 279 2.42 -8.17 7.42
CA TYR A 279 2.54 -7.09 8.38
C TYR A 279 1.99 -5.79 7.80
N ARG A 280 1.48 -4.96 8.70
CA ARG A 280 1.24 -3.55 8.43
C ARG A 280 2.55 -2.80 8.68
N VAL A 281 3.03 -2.00 7.74
CA VAL A 281 4.34 -1.36 7.83
C VAL A 281 4.19 0.16 7.97
N LEU A 282 4.69 0.71 9.08
CA LEU A 282 4.83 2.14 9.31
C LEU A 282 6.25 2.57 8.92
N ARG A 283 6.37 3.57 8.05
CA ARG A 283 7.65 4.20 7.71
C ARG A 283 7.53 5.70 7.86
N TYR A 284 8.58 6.36 8.29
CA TYR A 284 8.56 7.81 8.47
C TYR A 284 9.92 8.43 8.24
N ASN A 285 9.92 9.71 7.90
CA ASN A 285 11.11 10.54 7.89
C ASN A 285 11.39 10.96 9.33
N SER A 286 12.54 10.55 9.86
CA SER A 286 13.03 11.05 11.14
C SER A 286 13.15 12.58 11.11
N ARG A 287 12.99 13.22 12.27
CA ARG A 287 13.20 14.67 12.40
C ARG A 287 14.53 15.12 11.80
N GLY A 288 14.53 16.32 11.25
CA GLY A 288 15.69 16.89 10.56
C GLY A 288 15.89 16.41 9.12
N TYR A 289 15.05 15.52 8.58
CA TYR A 289 15.13 15.19 7.15
C TYR A 289 14.43 16.23 6.26
N SER A 290 13.20 16.66 6.56
CA SER A 290 12.37 17.57 5.73
C SER A 290 12.58 19.07 6.00
N GLN A 291 12.08 19.92 5.09
CA GLN A 291 12.30 21.39 5.00
C GLN A 291 11.63 22.28 6.09
N GLN A 292 11.60 21.85 7.35
CA GLN A 292 11.20 22.74 8.47
C GLN A 292 12.18 22.65 9.67
N SER A 293 13.44 22.29 9.40
CA SER A 293 14.51 22.18 10.42
C SER A 293 14.68 23.41 11.32
N GLU A 294 14.35 24.60 10.81
CA GLU A 294 14.53 25.86 11.52
C GLU A 294 13.69 25.97 12.81
N LYS A 295 12.62 25.17 12.97
CA LYS A 295 11.68 25.26 14.10
C LYS A 295 11.97 24.29 15.24
N SER A 296 12.66 23.17 14.97
CA SER A 296 13.02 22.16 15.97
C SER A 296 14.52 21.86 15.87
N ASN A 297 15.27 22.40 16.81
CA ASN A 297 16.73 22.51 16.74
C ASN A 297 17.48 21.56 17.67
N HIS A 298 16.82 20.56 18.26
CA HIS A 298 17.47 19.58 19.13
C HIS A 298 17.11 18.16 18.72
N THR A 299 18.14 17.35 18.45
CA THR A 299 18.01 15.91 18.26
C THR A 299 18.87 15.16 19.28
N SER A 300 18.27 14.15 19.91
CA SER A 300 18.94 13.12 20.70
C SER A 300 18.26 11.78 20.42
N PHE A 301 18.87 10.66 20.79
CA PHE A 301 18.20 9.35 20.63
C PHE A 301 16.97 9.20 21.52
N ASP A 302 16.90 9.90 22.65
CA ASP A 302 15.70 9.93 23.48
C ASP A 302 14.56 10.64 22.72
N ILE A 303 14.83 11.78 22.09
CA ILE A 303 13.86 12.49 21.26
C ILE A 303 13.45 11.65 20.04
N LEU A 304 14.38 10.98 19.36
CA LEU A 304 14.05 10.14 18.21
C LEU A 304 13.15 8.95 18.59
N ALA A 305 13.27 8.44 19.81
CA ALA A 305 12.40 7.38 20.33
C ALA A 305 11.03 7.95 20.75
N ASP A 306 10.99 9.14 21.35
CA ASP A 306 9.76 9.82 21.75
C ASP A 306 8.95 10.30 20.53
N ASP A 307 9.61 10.70 19.45
CA ASP A 307 8.99 10.97 18.15
C ASP A 307 8.22 9.75 17.62
N LEU A 308 8.83 8.57 17.75
CA LEU A 308 8.20 7.33 17.32
C LEU A 308 6.98 7.01 18.20
N GLU A 309 7.10 7.13 19.52
CA GLU A 309 5.98 6.96 20.44
C GLU A 309 4.82 7.92 20.11
N TYR A 310 5.13 9.21 19.93
CA TYR A 310 4.15 10.23 19.55
C TYR A 310 3.49 9.91 18.21
N LEU A 311 4.26 9.51 17.20
CA LEU A 311 3.71 9.10 15.91
C LEU A 311 2.77 7.90 16.06
N LEU A 312 3.17 6.86 16.81
CA LEU A 312 2.35 5.67 17.07
C LEU A 312 1.02 6.02 17.75
N GLN A 313 1.03 6.92 18.73
CA GLN A 313 -0.20 7.45 19.34
C GLN A 313 -1.10 8.14 18.30
N ARG A 314 -0.54 8.97 17.42
CA ARG A 314 -1.32 9.67 16.39
C ARG A 314 -1.93 8.75 15.34
N VAL A 315 -1.30 7.61 15.07
CA VAL A 315 -1.85 6.59 14.15
C VAL A 315 -2.65 5.49 14.89
N ASN A 316 -2.93 5.68 16.18
CA ASN A 316 -3.66 4.74 17.04
C ASN A 316 -3.05 3.32 17.05
N VAL A 317 -1.73 3.22 17.15
CA VAL A 317 -1.00 1.96 17.31
C VAL A 317 -0.48 1.90 18.74
N GLU A 318 -1.12 1.10 19.59
CA GLU A 318 -0.75 0.96 21.01
C GLU A 318 0.51 0.12 21.19
N LYS A 319 0.70 -0.90 20.34
CA LYS A 319 1.83 -1.84 20.42
C LYS A 319 2.31 -2.24 19.04
N VAL A 320 3.61 -2.23 18.83
CA VAL A 320 4.27 -2.64 17.58
C VAL A 320 4.91 -4.00 17.73
N HIS A 321 4.76 -4.81 16.69
CA HIS A 321 5.34 -6.15 16.62
C HIS A 321 6.86 -6.09 16.47
N ALA A 322 7.36 -5.17 15.64
CA ALA A 322 8.79 -4.92 15.57
C ALA A 322 9.12 -3.47 15.19
N VAL A 323 10.26 -2.98 15.69
CA VAL A 323 10.93 -1.78 15.15
C VAL A 323 12.22 -2.22 14.46
N VAL A 324 12.30 -2.00 13.16
CA VAL A 324 13.44 -2.33 12.29
C VAL A 324 14.15 -1.03 11.91
N GLY A 325 15.38 -0.85 12.34
CA GLY A 325 16.12 0.38 12.09
C GLY A 325 17.53 0.14 11.59
N VAL A 326 18.04 1.02 10.73
CA VAL A 326 19.42 0.97 10.22
C VAL A 326 20.22 2.21 10.60
N SER A 327 21.48 2.02 11.00
CA SER A 327 22.38 3.12 11.36
C SER A 327 21.81 3.97 12.49
N MET A 328 21.57 5.27 12.26
CA MET A 328 20.82 6.14 13.18
C MET A 328 19.49 5.50 13.62
N GLY A 329 18.73 4.93 12.68
CA GLY A 329 17.50 4.22 12.99
C GLY A 329 17.71 2.95 13.80
N GLY A 330 18.85 2.26 13.66
CA GLY A 330 19.21 1.10 14.47
C GLY A 330 19.44 1.48 15.93
N VAL A 331 20.10 2.62 16.18
CA VAL A 331 20.26 3.17 17.52
C VAL A 331 18.90 3.62 18.08
N THR A 332 18.05 4.25 17.26
CA THR A 332 16.67 4.60 17.66
C THR A 332 15.86 3.36 18.03
N ALA A 333 15.97 2.26 17.29
CA ALA A 333 15.25 1.01 17.60
C ALA A 333 15.67 0.44 18.97
N ILE A 334 16.98 0.43 19.26
CA ILE A 334 17.51 0.02 20.57
C ILE A 334 17.01 0.97 21.66
N ASN A 335 17.06 2.29 21.44
CA ASN A 335 16.63 3.25 22.45
C ASN A 335 15.10 3.24 22.67
N PHE A 336 14.31 2.93 21.65
CA PHE A 336 12.88 2.71 21.77
C PHE A 336 12.59 1.48 22.65
N ALA A 337 13.35 0.39 22.49
CA ALA A 337 13.25 -0.79 23.34
C ALA A 337 13.58 -0.52 24.82
N ILE A 338 14.48 0.43 25.08
CA ILE A 338 14.83 0.87 26.44
C ILE A 338 13.72 1.76 27.04
N ARG A 339 13.19 2.71 26.26
CA ARG A 339 12.29 3.75 26.76
C ARG A 339 10.82 3.33 26.82
N HIS A 340 10.39 2.55 25.84
CA HIS A 340 8.99 2.20 25.60
C HIS A 340 8.78 0.67 25.54
N PRO A 341 9.27 -0.10 26.55
CA PRO A 341 9.27 -1.56 26.50
C PRO A 341 7.86 -2.16 26.40
N ASP A 342 6.84 -1.49 26.95
CA ASP A 342 5.45 -1.97 26.92
C ASP A 342 4.81 -1.83 25.52
N MET A 343 5.33 -0.93 24.69
CA MET A 343 4.85 -0.68 23.33
C MET A 343 5.53 -1.56 22.28
N LEU A 344 6.54 -2.37 22.65
CA LEU A 344 7.41 -3.06 21.71
C LEU A 344 7.49 -4.56 21.98
N GLU A 345 7.24 -5.39 20.97
CA GLU A 345 7.44 -6.84 21.08
C GLU A 345 8.87 -7.27 20.72
N LYS A 346 9.43 -6.77 19.64
CA LYS A 346 10.76 -7.13 19.14
C LYS A 346 11.48 -5.92 18.54
N TYR A 347 12.80 -5.94 18.45
CA TYR A 347 13.53 -4.95 17.64
C TYR A 347 14.56 -5.60 16.71
N VAL A 348 14.82 -4.93 15.60
CA VAL A 348 15.91 -5.27 14.68
C VAL A 348 16.78 -4.03 14.51
N ALA A 349 18.04 -4.12 14.91
CA ALA A 349 19.00 -3.04 14.78
C ALA A 349 20.07 -3.42 13.76
N CYS A 350 20.16 -2.63 12.69
CA CYS A 350 21.06 -2.86 11.58
C CYS A 350 22.20 -1.84 11.57
N ASP A 351 23.43 -2.29 11.32
CA ASP A 351 24.57 -1.46 10.92
C ASP A 351 24.78 -0.20 11.80
N CYS A 352 24.76 -0.38 13.12
CA CYS A 352 24.79 0.71 14.10
C CYS A 352 25.81 0.46 15.23
N ASN A 353 25.91 1.40 16.17
CA ASN A 353 26.67 1.28 17.42
C ASN A 353 25.77 1.61 18.62
N VAL A 354 26.14 1.16 19.82
CA VAL A 354 25.43 1.49 21.07
C VAL A 354 26.00 2.72 21.80
N ALA A 355 27.12 3.26 21.33
CA ALA A 355 27.72 4.48 21.86
C ALA A 355 28.56 5.20 20.81
N SER A 356 28.65 6.53 20.92
CA SER A 356 29.63 7.31 20.15
C SER A 356 31.05 7.09 20.69
N SER A 357 32.03 7.25 19.81
CA SER A 357 33.45 7.28 20.17
C SER A 357 34.07 8.62 19.75
N PRO A 358 35.16 9.08 20.40
CA PRO A 358 35.82 10.33 20.00
C PRO A 358 36.20 10.37 18.52
N ALA A 359 36.65 9.24 17.95
CA ALA A 359 36.97 9.13 16.53
C ALA A 359 35.71 9.30 15.64
N ASN A 360 34.57 8.73 16.06
CA ASN A 360 33.30 8.90 15.35
C ASN A 360 32.80 10.36 15.43
N SER A 361 32.87 10.98 16.61
CA SER A 361 32.47 12.37 16.81
C SER A 361 33.33 13.33 15.97
N GLN A 362 34.64 13.09 15.86
CA GLN A 362 35.52 13.85 14.98
C GLN A 362 35.17 13.64 13.50
N ALA A 363 34.86 12.40 13.09
CA ALA A 363 34.44 12.11 11.72
C ALA A 363 33.12 12.81 11.35
N TRP A 364 32.17 12.89 12.29
CA TRP A 364 30.92 13.64 12.09
C TRP A 364 31.16 15.15 11.97
N ALA A 365 32.00 15.72 12.82
CA ALA A 365 32.39 17.13 12.70
C ALA A 365 33.01 17.44 11.33
N GLY A 366 33.87 16.54 10.82
CA GLY A 366 34.43 16.65 9.47
C GLY A 366 33.37 16.58 8.36
N ARG A 367 32.36 15.71 8.49
CA ARG A 367 31.23 15.61 7.53
C ARG A 367 30.36 16.86 7.55
N VAL A 368 30.08 17.43 8.72
CA VAL A 368 29.38 18.72 8.85
C VAL A 368 30.16 19.82 8.18
N GLN A 369 31.47 19.91 8.42
CA GLN A 369 32.30 20.92 7.79
C GLN A 369 32.32 20.77 6.26
N LEU A 370 32.42 19.54 5.75
CA LEU A 370 32.33 19.26 4.32
C LEU A 370 30.97 19.70 3.74
N ALA A 371 29.86 19.37 4.41
CA ALA A 371 28.54 19.75 3.96
C ALA A 371 28.33 21.28 3.95
N LYS A 372 28.89 21.99 4.94
CA LYS A 372 28.88 23.47 4.99
C LYS A 372 29.72 24.10 3.88
N THR A 373 30.88 23.53 3.57
CA THR A 373 31.83 24.13 2.62
C THR A 373 31.52 23.76 1.16
N ASN A 374 31.14 22.51 0.91
CA ASN A 374 30.97 21.94 -0.44
C ASN A 374 29.51 21.63 -0.79
N GLY A 375 28.59 21.77 0.17
CA GLY A 375 27.18 21.44 0.01
C GLY A 375 26.85 20.00 0.39
N ILE A 376 25.60 19.79 0.80
CA ILE A 376 25.09 18.47 1.20
C ILE A 376 25.19 17.44 0.07
N SER A 377 25.06 17.86 -1.19
CA SER A 377 25.14 16.97 -2.36
C SER A 377 26.53 16.35 -2.56
N GLU A 378 27.61 17.09 -2.27
CA GLU A 378 28.96 16.52 -2.34
C GLU A 378 29.20 15.52 -1.21
N LEU A 379 28.73 15.83 0.01
CA LEU A 379 28.74 14.85 1.10
C LEU A 379 27.91 13.61 0.76
N ALA A 380 26.76 13.77 0.09
CA ALA A 380 25.89 12.67 -0.31
C ALA A 380 26.60 11.68 -1.24
N LYS A 381 27.31 12.17 -2.27
CA LYS A 381 28.10 11.32 -3.19
C LYS A 381 29.12 10.48 -2.45
N ILE A 382 29.89 11.09 -1.55
CA ILE A 382 30.91 10.39 -0.74
C ILE A 382 30.25 9.40 0.23
N THR A 383 29.13 9.78 0.82
CA THR A 383 28.41 8.96 1.80
C THR A 383 27.80 7.73 1.15
N VAL A 384 27.11 7.88 0.02
CA VAL A 384 26.50 6.76 -0.70
C VAL A 384 27.56 5.83 -1.27
N ALA A 385 28.64 6.35 -1.84
CA ALA A 385 29.76 5.51 -2.28
C ALA A 385 30.37 4.69 -1.12
N ARG A 386 30.42 5.24 0.10
CA ARG A 386 30.91 4.49 1.27
C ARG A 386 29.92 3.43 1.77
N TRP A 387 28.62 3.66 1.61
CA TRP A 387 27.59 2.78 2.18
C TRP A 387 27.42 1.46 1.42
N PHE A 388 27.68 1.47 0.11
CA PHE A 388 27.57 0.28 -0.73
C PHE A 388 28.92 -0.42 -0.86
N THR A 389 28.94 -1.74 -1.08
CA THR A 389 30.18 -2.43 -1.44
C THR A 389 30.65 -1.99 -2.82
N PRO A 390 31.96 -2.13 -3.15
CA PRO A 390 32.51 -1.74 -4.44
C PRO A 390 31.73 -2.28 -5.65
N GLU A 391 31.21 -3.51 -5.55
CA GLU A 391 30.43 -4.16 -6.60
C GLU A 391 29.05 -3.53 -6.81
N ASN A 392 28.51 -2.83 -5.81
CA ASN A 392 27.16 -2.27 -5.81
C ASN A 392 27.12 -0.73 -5.96
N HIS A 393 28.27 -0.05 -6.08
CA HIS A 393 28.34 1.41 -6.23
C HIS A 393 27.47 1.94 -7.39
N ASP A 394 27.39 1.21 -8.50
CA ASP A 394 26.62 1.60 -9.69
C ASP A 394 25.22 0.94 -9.78
N SER A 395 24.80 0.25 -8.72
CA SER A 395 23.51 -0.45 -8.66
C SER A 395 22.32 0.52 -8.77
N ALA A 396 21.16 0.00 -9.17
CA ALA A 396 19.92 0.77 -9.18
C ALA A 396 19.58 1.31 -7.77
N ASN A 397 19.91 0.56 -6.72
CA ASN A 397 19.66 0.95 -5.33
C ASN A 397 20.59 2.08 -4.88
N ALA A 398 21.89 2.04 -5.22
CA ALA A 398 22.79 3.16 -4.95
C ALA A 398 22.33 4.45 -5.65
N LYS A 399 21.91 4.33 -6.91
CA LYS A 399 21.33 5.44 -7.70
C LYS A 399 20.00 5.95 -7.13
N LYS A 400 19.22 5.09 -6.46
CA LYS A 400 17.97 5.45 -5.77
C LYS A 400 18.24 6.21 -4.47
N VAL A 401 19.29 5.83 -3.72
CA VAL A 401 19.62 6.45 -2.42
C VAL A 401 20.26 7.83 -2.58
N LEU A 402 21.08 8.03 -3.62
CA LEU A 402 21.80 9.30 -3.83
C LEU A 402 20.88 10.54 -3.83
N PRO A 403 19.78 10.61 -4.60
CA PRO A 403 18.86 11.74 -4.55
C PRO A 403 18.26 11.98 -3.17
N MET A 404 18.03 10.92 -2.37
CA MET A 404 17.50 11.07 -1.00
C MET A 404 18.50 11.82 -0.12
N ALA A 405 19.78 11.47 -0.24
CA ALA A 405 20.87 12.06 0.51
C ALA A 405 21.20 13.49 0.04
N GLU A 406 21.09 13.77 -1.26
CA GLU A 406 21.26 15.11 -1.83
C GLU A 406 20.15 16.08 -1.39
N GLN A 407 18.96 15.58 -1.08
CA GLN A 407 17.80 16.36 -0.65
C GLN A 407 17.72 16.53 0.88
N ALA A 408 18.61 15.89 1.64
CA ALA A 408 18.63 16.00 3.09
C ALA A 408 18.86 17.46 3.51
N ASN A 409 18.08 17.94 4.47
CA ASN A 409 18.27 19.28 5.01
C ASN A 409 19.62 19.38 5.77
N LEU A 410 20.40 20.43 5.51
CA LEU A 410 21.72 20.62 6.10
C LEU A 410 21.67 20.84 7.62
N GLU A 411 20.79 21.70 8.10
CA GLU A 411 20.68 22.01 9.54
C GLU A 411 20.18 20.79 10.32
N GLY A 412 19.19 20.08 9.77
CA GLY A 412 18.69 18.84 10.35
C GLY A 412 19.75 17.73 10.32
N PHE A 413 20.56 17.65 9.26
CA PHE A 413 21.75 16.81 9.24
C PHE A 413 22.71 17.17 10.38
N GLU A 414 23.02 18.46 10.59
CA GLU A 414 23.87 18.91 11.70
C GLU A 414 23.33 18.43 13.06
N GLN A 415 22.04 18.62 13.34
CA GLN A 415 21.43 18.16 14.59
C GLN A 415 21.50 16.64 14.75
N ASN A 416 21.23 15.89 13.68
CA ASN A 416 21.34 14.43 13.69
C ASN A 416 22.80 13.98 13.92
N THR A 417 23.79 14.71 13.40
CA THR A 417 25.21 14.42 13.69
C THR A 417 25.60 14.70 15.13
N LEU A 418 24.98 15.70 15.79
CA LEU A 418 25.19 15.96 17.22
C LEU A 418 24.69 14.78 18.06
N ALA A 419 23.50 14.26 17.76
CA ALA A 419 22.99 13.03 18.39
C ALA A 419 23.94 11.85 18.21
N LEU A 420 24.44 11.63 16.98
CA LEU A 420 25.40 10.57 16.66
C LEU A 420 26.82 10.78 17.22
N SER A 421 27.12 11.98 17.71
CA SER A 421 28.41 12.34 18.31
C SER A 421 28.39 12.33 19.83
N ASN A 422 27.20 12.28 20.45
CA ASN A 422 27.03 12.41 21.89
C ASN A 422 25.92 11.47 22.42
N TYR A 423 26.19 10.17 22.40
CA TYR A 423 25.29 9.18 22.99
C TYR A 423 26.05 7.99 23.58
N ASP A 424 25.49 7.43 24.65
CA ASP A 424 25.97 6.18 25.25
C ASP A 424 24.79 5.40 25.84
N LEU A 425 24.35 4.36 25.12
CA LEU A 425 23.27 3.49 25.58
C LEU A 425 23.76 2.36 26.47
N ARG A 426 25.08 2.12 26.55
CA ARG A 426 25.66 0.96 27.29
C ARG A 426 25.14 0.83 28.72
N PRO A 427 24.99 1.91 29.52
CA PRO A 427 24.48 1.80 30.88
C PRO A 427 23.03 1.32 30.97
N ARG A 428 22.24 1.46 29.89
CA ARG A 428 20.80 1.17 29.82
C ARG A 428 20.46 -0.08 29.03
N LEU A 429 21.46 -0.76 28.44
CA LEU A 429 21.21 -1.98 27.65
C LEU A 429 20.60 -3.12 28.48
N ALA A 430 20.83 -3.12 29.80
CA ALA A 430 20.24 -4.10 30.72
C ALA A 430 18.74 -3.87 30.97
N ASP A 431 18.20 -2.69 30.60
CA ASP A 431 16.78 -2.37 30.75
C ASP A 431 15.93 -2.98 29.62
N ILE A 432 16.57 -3.48 28.56
CA ILE A 432 15.89 -4.07 27.39
C ILE A 432 15.35 -5.45 27.77
N THR A 433 14.03 -5.59 27.69
CA THR A 433 13.32 -6.85 27.96
C THR A 433 12.84 -7.54 26.67
N SER A 434 12.65 -6.79 25.59
CA SER A 434 12.19 -7.32 24.30
C SER A 434 13.30 -8.10 23.58
N PRO A 435 12.97 -9.22 22.90
CA PRO A 435 13.92 -9.91 22.03
C PRO A 435 14.45 -9.01 20.91
N GLY A 436 15.75 -9.17 20.59
CA GLY A 436 16.41 -8.37 19.56
C GLY A 436 17.12 -9.19 18.49
N LEU A 437 17.15 -8.67 17.27
CA LEU A 437 18.00 -9.15 16.19
C LEU A 437 18.98 -8.04 15.77
N LEU A 438 20.26 -8.33 15.88
CA LEU A 438 21.34 -7.48 15.40
C LEU A 438 21.74 -7.93 14.00
N ILE A 439 21.70 -7.04 13.02
CA ILE A 439 22.09 -7.33 11.64
C ILE A 439 23.24 -6.41 11.22
N ALA A 440 24.21 -6.92 10.49
CA ALA A 440 25.19 -6.08 9.82
C ALA A 440 25.51 -6.61 8.42
N GLY A 441 25.71 -5.72 7.45
CA GLY A 441 26.36 -6.09 6.20
C GLY A 441 27.79 -6.54 6.46
N GLU A 442 28.18 -7.68 5.91
CA GLU A 442 29.53 -8.25 6.05
C GLU A 442 30.64 -7.24 5.70
N GLY A 443 30.37 -6.36 4.73
CA GLY A 443 31.27 -5.32 4.23
C GLY A 443 31.22 -3.98 4.98
N ASP A 444 30.42 -3.81 6.03
CA ASP A 444 30.31 -2.53 6.75
C ASP A 444 31.46 -2.28 7.76
N GLY A 445 32.69 -2.39 7.26
CA GLY A 445 33.91 -2.10 8.01
C GLY A 445 34.02 -2.90 9.32
N LYS A 446 34.03 -2.20 10.46
CA LYS A 446 34.15 -2.81 11.81
C LYS A 446 32.81 -3.01 12.51
N ILE A 447 31.70 -2.62 11.89
CA ILE A 447 30.37 -2.69 12.51
C ILE A 447 29.97 -4.15 12.82
N PRO A 448 30.15 -5.14 11.93
CA PRO A 448 29.82 -6.53 12.23
C PRO A 448 30.53 -7.07 13.49
N GLU A 449 31.81 -6.72 13.68
CA GLU A 449 32.58 -7.14 14.85
C GLU A 449 32.11 -6.41 16.13
N ALA A 450 31.79 -5.11 16.02
CA ALA A 450 31.33 -4.31 17.14
C ALA A 450 29.94 -4.76 17.66
N MET A 451 29.00 -5.03 16.75
CA MET A 451 27.63 -5.41 17.09
C MET A 451 27.56 -6.72 17.88
N GLN A 452 28.43 -7.68 17.57
CA GLN A 452 28.54 -8.94 18.33
C GLN A 452 28.95 -8.72 19.80
N LYS A 453 29.49 -7.55 20.15
CA LYS A 453 30.00 -7.21 21.48
C LYS A 453 29.08 -6.29 22.27
N PHE A 454 27.86 -6.00 21.80
CA PHE A 454 26.94 -5.12 22.51
C PHE A 454 26.50 -5.66 23.87
N GLY A 455 26.47 -6.99 24.05
CA GLY A 455 26.14 -7.59 25.34
C GLY A 455 24.69 -7.39 25.77
N ILE A 456 23.77 -7.20 24.83
CA ILE A 456 22.34 -7.09 25.10
C ILE A 456 21.74 -8.48 25.28
N ALA A 457 21.01 -8.71 26.38
CA ALA A 457 20.36 -9.99 26.63
C ALA A 457 19.27 -10.28 25.57
N ASN A 458 18.98 -11.57 25.34
CA ASN A 458 17.96 -12.01 24.38
C ASN A 458 18.14 -11.47 22.96
N THR A 459 19.39 -11.24 22.55
CA THR A 459 19.72 -10.85 21.17
C THR A 459 20.44 -11.94 20.40
N THR A 460 20.19 -11.97 19.10
CA THR A 460 20.96 -12.78 18.14
C THR A 460 21.63 -11.88 17.12
N PHE A 461 22.75 -12.31 16.55
CA PHE A 461 23.47 -11.58 15.50
C PHE A 461 23.40 -12.32 14.16
N LYS A 462 23.20 -11.59 13.07
CA LYS A 462 23.26 -12.09 11.69
C LYS A 462 24.12 -11.16 10.82
N SER A 463 25.02 -11.74 10.07
CA SER A 463 25.75 -11.03 9.02
C SER A 463 25.11 -11.29 7.67
N ILE A 464 24.91 -10.23 6.88
CA ILE A 464 24.35 -10.32 5.53
C ILE A 464 25.51 -10.32 4.53
N PRO A 465 25.66 -11.41 3.75
CA PRO A 465 26.81 -11.54 2.87
C PRO A 465 26.74 -10.58 1.69
N LYS A 466 27.91 -10.11 1.24
CA LYS A 466 28.05 -9.19 0.08
C LYS A 466 27.23 -7.90 0.20
N ALA A 467 27.10 -7.39 1.41
CA ALA A 467 26.39 -6.16 1.71
C ALA A 467 27.25 -5.24 2.58
N GLY A 468 27.16 -3.94 2.36
CA GLY A 468 27.70 -2.88 3.19
C GLY A 468 26.67 -2.35 4.17
N HIS A 469 26.65 -1.03 4.36
CA HIS A 469 25.89 -0.33 5.40
C HIS A 469 24.36 -0.38 5.22
N LEU A 470 23.87 -0.73 4.03
CA LEU A 470 22.44 -0.80 3.71
C LEU A 470 22.08 -2.23 3.24
N PRO A 471 22.16 -3.24 4.11
CA PRO A 471 22.12 -4.63 3.67
C PRO A 471 20.81 -5.07 3.03
N PHE A 472 19.70 -4.44 3.42
CA PHE A 472 18.38 -4.69 2.84
C PHE A 472 18.24 -4.19 1.39
N LEU A 473 19.15 -3.33 0.92
CA LEU A 473 19.23 -2.88 -0.47
C LEU A 473 20.24 -3.69 -1.29
N GLU A 474 21.33 -4.18 -0.68
CA GLU A 474 22.38 -4.89 -1.42
C GLU A 474 22.14 -6.39 -1.52
N ASN A 475 21.60 -7.01 -0.47
CA ASN A 475 21.21 -8.41 -0.47
C ASN A 475 19.84 -8.56 0.19
N HIS A 476 18.84 -8.07 -0.56
CA HIS A 476 17.45 -7.99 -0.12
C HIS A 476 16.90 -9.31 0.39
N ASP A 477 17.09 -10.39 -0.36
CA ASP A 477 16.53 -11.71 -0.03
C ASP A 477 17.12 -12.27 1.28
N ALA A 478 18.45 -12.16 1.46
CA ALA A 478 19.09 -12.62 2.69
C ALA A 478 18.65 -11.78 3.91
N PHE A 479 18.49 -10.47 3.73
CA PHE A 479 17.98 -9.58 4.77
C PHE A 479 16.53 -9.93 5.14
N VAL A 480 15.64 -10.03 4.15
CA VAL A 480 14.24 -10.40 4.35
C VAL A 480 14.14 -11.76 5.03
N GLN A 481 14.94 -12.74 4.62
CA GLN A 481 14.97 -14.06 5.24
C GLN A 481 15.39 -14.00 6.72
N ALA A 482 16.45 -13.23 7.03
CA ALA A 482 16.93 -13.08 8.41
C ALA A 482 15.88 -12.43 9.31
N VAL A 483 15.22 -11.37 8.84
CA VAL A 483 14.14 -10.72 9.59
C VAL A 483 12.92 -11.63 9.70
N ALA A 484 12.49 -12.27 8.61
CA ALA A 484 11.35 -13.17 8.60
C ALA A 484 11.49 -14.34 9.57
N GLN A 485 12.69 -14.92 9.72
CA GLN A 485 12.95 -16.00 10.69
C GLN A 485 12.84 -15.54 12.15
N PHE A 486 13.02 -14.24 12.39
CA PHE A 486 12.99 -13.66 13.72
C PHE A 486 11.60 -13.14 14.12
N LEU A 487 10.84 -12.60 13.15
CA LEU A 487 9.42 -12.27 13.29
C LEU A 487 8.59 -13.54 13.51
#